data_AF-A0A142Y5U5-F1
#
_entry.id   AF-A0A142Y5U5-F1
#
_cell.length_a   1.000
_cell.length_b   1.000
_cell.length_c   1.000
_cell.angle_alpha   90.00
_cell.angle_beta   90.00
_cell.angle_gamma   90.00
#
_symmetry.space_group_name_H-M   'P 1'
#
loop_
_entity.id
_entity.type
_entity.pdbx_description
1 polymer ?
#
loop_
_entity_poly.entity_id
_entity_poly.type
_entity_poly.pdbx_seq_one_letter_code
_entity_poly.pdbx_strand_id
1 'polypeptide(L)'
;MNARPEIVGFSPSDADLLLAMIGAAGGQELSVQRRPRPLGIKWGFTKSGGLGANTSGAVFLQEPTAAGWANHTEVIAWNRGSAIAGNKLLILISIDSRWCAFEVCP
;
A
#
# COMPACT_ATOMS: atom_id res chain seq x y z
N MET A 1 -27.37 -42.83 2.21
CA MET A 1 -28.04 -41.58 2.63
C MET A 1 -26.96 -40.73 3.28
N ASN A 2 -26.41 -39.74 2.57
CA ASN A 2 -25.32 -38.92 3.11
C ASN A 2 -25.92 -37.61 3.59
N ALA A 3 -25.92 -37.40 4.91
CA ALA A 3 -26.37 -36.17 5.53
C ALA A 3 -25.54 -34.99 5.01
N ARG A 4 -26.23 -33.94 4.56
CA ARG A 4 -25.61 -32.67 4.19
C ARG A 4 -25.22 -31.96 5.50
N PRO A 5 -23.95 -31.58 5.71
CA PRO A 5 -23.59 -30.86 6.92
C PRO A 5 -24.21 -29.46 6.87
N GLU A 6 -25.11 -29.17 7.80
CA GLU A 6 -25.51 -27.80 8.08
C GLU A 6 -24.34 -27.09 8.75
N ILE A 7 -23.80 -26.08 8.08
CA ILE A 7 -22.81 -25.18 8.63
C ILE A 7 -23.55 -24.22 9.56
N VAL A 8 -23.51 -24.52 10.86
CA VAL A 8 -24.07 -23.66 11.91
C VAL A 8 -22.94 -22.85 12.54
N GLY A 9 -22.98 -21.54 12.35
CA GLY A 9 -22.17 -20.58 13.11
C GLY A 9 -20.75 -20.38 12.57
N PHE A 10 -20.58 -19.51 11.58
CA PHE A 10 -19.30 -18.85 11.34
C PHE A 10 -19.39 -17.41 11.83
N SER A 11 -18.44 -17.03 12.69
CA SER A 11 -18.12 -15.63 12.92
C SER A 11 -17.71 -15.00 11.57
N PRO A 12 -17.99 -13.70 11.31
CA PRO A 12 -17.53 -13.03 10.10
C PRO A 12 -16.02 -13.21 9.81
N SER A 13 -15.21 -13.45 10.84
CA SER A 13 -13.78 -13.78 10.73
C SER A 13 -13.49 -15.14 10.09
N ASP A 14 -14.37 -16.11 10.26
CA ASP A 14 -14.14 -17.49 9.84
C ASP A 14 -14.60 -17.70 8.39
N ALA A 15 -15.58 -16.92 7.94
CA ALA A 15 -15.97 -16.83 6.54
C ALA A 15 -14.85 -16.24 5.66
N ASP A 16 -14.09 -15.28 6.19
CA ASP A 16 -12.91 -14.70 5.50
C ASP A 16 -11.76 -15.72 5.36
N LEU A 17 -11.53 -16.54 6.38
CA LEU A 17 -10.55 -17.64 6.34
C LEU A 17 -10.99 -18.75 5.37
N LEU A 18 -12.26 -19.13 5.37
CA LEU A 18 -12.80 -20.15 4.48
C LEU A 18 -12.76 -19.70 3.01
N LEU A 19 -13.02 -18.41 2.74
CA LEU A 19 -12.91 -17.82 1.41
C LEU A 19 -11.44 -17.78 0.91
N ALA A 20 -10.49 -17.52 1.82
CA ALA A 20 -9.06 -17.58 1.51
C ALA A 20 -8.59 -19.01 1.19
N MET A 21 -9.15 -20.03 1.85
CA MET A 21 -8.78 -21.43 1.60
C MET A 21 -9.37 -22.00 0.30
N ILE A 22 -10.60 -21.63 -0.07
CA ILE A 22 -11.24 -22.12 -1.31
C ILE A 22 -10.59 -21.53 -2.57
N GLY A 23 -10.12 -20.27 -2.52
CA GLY A 23 -9.42 -19.66 -3.65
C GLY A 23 -8.06 -20.30 -3.99
N ALA A 24 -7.42 -20.96 -3.01
CA ALA A 24 -6.15 -21.65 -3.22
C ALA A 24 -6.28 -22.96 -4.02
N ALA A 25 -7.46 -23.58 -4.05
CA ALA A 25 -7.68 -24.87 -4.72
C ALA A 25 -8.16 -24.77 -6.18
N GLY A 26 -8.54 -23.56 -6.64
CA GLY A 26 -9.30 -23.37 -7.88
C GLY A 26 -8.61 -22.59 -9.01
N GLY A 27 -7.32 -22.26 -8.91
CA GLY A 27 -6.60 -21.54 -9.97
C GLY A 27 -7.19 -20.18 -10.36
N GLN A 28 -8.07 -19.63 -9.53
CA GLN A 28 -8.57 -18.27 -9.65
C GLN A 28 -7.69 -17.40 -8.77
N GLU A 29 -6.85 -16.59 -9.41
CA GLU A 29 -6.10 -15.53 -8.76
C GLU A 29 -7.08 -14.74 -7.88
N LEU A 30 -6.98 -14.92 -6.56
CA LEU A 30 -7.52 -13.99 -5.57
C LEU A 30 -6.69 -12.72 -5.75
N SER A 31 -6.98 -11.97 -6.81
CA SER A 31 -6.79 -10.54 -6.78
C SER A 31 -7.68 -10.08 -5.64
N VAL A 32 -7.09 -10.01 -4.44
CA VAL A 32 -7.57 -9.11 -3.40
C VAL A 32 -7.51 -7.77 -4.10
N GLN A 33 -8.61 -7.43 -4.78
CA GLN A 33 -8.85 -6.16 -5.41
C GLN A 33 -8.91 -5.22 -4.22
N ARG A 34 -7.72 -4.82 -3.77
CA ARG A 34 -7.49 -3.88 -2.69
C ARG A 34 -8.36 -2.72 -3.08
N ARG A 35 -9.50 -2.56 -2.42
CA ARG A 35 -10.40 -1.43 -2.66
C ARG A 35 -9.49 -0.21 -2.72
N PRO A 36 -9.52 0.61 -3.78
CA PRO A 36 -8.81 1.86 -3.78
C PRO A 36 -9.40 2.71 -2.66
N ARG A 37 -8.90 2.56 -1.44
CA ARG A 37 -9.18 3.52 -0.39
C ARG A 37 -8.41 4.76 -0.81
N PRO A 38 -9.04 5.93 -0.77
CA PRO A 38 -8.24 7.13 -0.81
C PRO A 38 -7.31 7.02 0.40
N LEU A 39 -5.98 7.06 0.14
CA LEU A 39 -5.00 7.58 1.10
C LEU A 39 -4.57 6.58 2.19
N GLY A 40 -3.68 5.65 1.83
CA GLY A 40 -3.01 4.69 2.75
C GLY A 40 -1.50 4.93 2.85
N ILE A 41 -0.77 3.99 3.48
CA ILE A 41 0.70 3.99 3.53
C ILE A 41 1.26 3.45 2.20
N LYS A 42 2.26 4.13 1.65
CA LYS A 42 2.94 3.79 0.39
C LYS A 42 4.46 3.90 0.56
N TRP A 43 5.19 3.24 -0.33
CA TRP A 43 6.63 3.42 -0.48
C TRP A 43 6.90 4.43 -1.58
N GLY A 44 8.04 5.10 -1.51
CA GLY A 44 8.45 6.04 -2.54
C GLY A 44 9.90 6.46 -2.40
N PHE A 45 10.32 7.43 -3.20
CA PHE A 45 11.66 7.98 -3.13
C PHE A 45 11.70 9.46 -3.50
N THR A 46 12.68 10.18 -2.97
CA THR A 46 12.92 11.59 -3.33
C THR A 46 13.51 11.70 -4.73
N LYS A 47 13.24 12.81 -5.42
CA LYS A 47 13.96 13.22 -6.62
C LYS A 47 15.45 13.48 -6.30
N SER A 48 16.28 13.65 -7.32
CA SER A 48 17.73 13.93 -7.16
C SER A 48 18.02 15.17 -6.30
N GLY A 49 17.11 16.15 -6.24
CA GLY A 49 17.23 17.35 -5.42
C GLY A 49 16.81 17.19 -3.94
N GLY A 50 16.29 16.03 -3.55
CA GLY A 50 15.80 15.80 -2.20
C GLY A 50 14.48 16.50 -1.88
N LEU A 51 14.20 16.63 -0.59
CA LEU A 51 13.01 17.30 -0.06
C LEU A 51 13.40 18.15 1.16
N GLY A 52 13.16 19.46 1.08
CA GLY A 52 13.56 20.41 2.12
C GLY A 52 12.87 20.14 3.46
N ALA A 53 13.47 20.66 4.54
CA ALA A 53 12.89 20.57 5.88
C ALA A 53 11.63 21.44 5.99
N ASN A 54 10.54 20.89 6.52
CA ASN A 54 9.27 21.58 6.68
C ASN A 54 8.66 22.13 5.37
N THR A 55 9.01 21.55 4.21
CA THR A 55 8.50 21.99 2.91
C THR A 55 7.75 20.88 2.18
N SER A 56 6.95 21.28 1.20
CA SER A 56 6.32 20.37 0.24
C SER A 56 7.15 20.30 -1.04
N GLY A 57 7.21 19.12 -1.64
CA GLY A 57 7.93 18.91 -2.89
C GLY A 57 7.51 17.62 -3.57
N ALA A 58 7.97 17.48 -4.83
CA ALA A 58 7.66 16.33 -5.64
C ALA A 58 8.49 15.10 -5.24
N VAL A 59 7.80 13.98 -5.04
CA VAL A 59 8.38 12.66 -4.76
C VAL A 59 7.74 11.63 -5.67
N PHE A 60 8.37 10.47 -5.80
CA PHE A 60 7.82 9.37 -6.57
C PHE A 60 7.22 8.31 -5.66
N LEU A 61 5.95 7.98 -5.86
CA LEU A 61 5.32 6.80 -5.31
C LEU A 61 5.80 5.57 -6.07
N GLN A 62 6.14 4.51 -5.34
CA GLN A 62 6.40 3.21 -5.92
C GLN A 62 5.17 2.32 -5.74
N GLU A 63 4.56 1.91 -6.85
CA GLU A 63 3.40 1.03 -6.84
C GLU A 63 3.76 -0.34 -7.42
N PRO A 64 3.38 -1.45 -6.76
CA PRO A 64 3.57 -2.77 -7.32
C PRO A 64 2.66 -2.93 -8.54
N THR A 65 3.23 -3.43 -9.64
CA THR A 65 2.50 -3.81 -10.85
C THR A 65 2.67 -5.31 -11.10
N ALA A 66 1.88 -5.87 -12.02
CA ALA A 66 2.03 -7.25 -12.46
C ALA A 66 3.43 -7.55 -13.03
N ALA A 67 4.15 -6.53 -13.51
CA ALA A 67 5.51 -6.63 -14.05
C ALA A 67 6.61 -6.25 -13.03
N GLY A 68 6.24 -6.00 -11.76
CA GLY A 68 7.17 -5.57 -10.71
C GLY A 68 7.03 -4.09 -10.31
N TRP A 69 8.09 -3.50 -9.78
CA TRP A 69 8.07 -2.16 -9.17
C TRP A 69 8.49 -1.03 -10.14
N ALA A 70 7.92 -1.02 -11.34
CA ALA A 70 8.39 -0.15 -12.43
C ALA A 70 7.64 1.19 -12.54
N ASN A 71 6.42 1.29 -12.00
CA ASN A 71 5.61 2.49 -12.15
C ASN A 71 5.87 3.47 -11.02
N HIS A 72 6.29 4.68 -11.41
CA HIS A 72 6.53 5.81 -10.51
C HIS A 72 5.50 6.89 -10.77
N THR A 73 4.60 7.11 -9.81
CA THR A 73 3.65 8.23 -9.88
C THR A 73 4.24 9.40 -9.12
N GLU A 74 4.38 10.55 -9.77
CA GLU A 74 4.81 11.76 -9.09
C GLU A 74 3.67 12.33 -8.24
N VAL A 75 3.95 12.64 -6.98
CA VAL A 75 3.02 13.30 -6.06
C VAL A 75 3.72 14.40 -5.27
N ILE A 76 2.93 15.34 -4.76
CA ILE A 76 3.43 16.35 -3.83
C ILE A 76 3.28 15.82 -2.41
N ALA A 77 4.40 15.73 -1.70
CA ALA A 77 4.45 15.31 -0.30
C ALA A 77 5.09 16.40 0.58
N TRP A 78 4.57 16.53 1.78
CA TRP A 78 5.09 17.41 2.82
C TRP A 78 6.08 16.66 3.71
N ASN A 79 7.26 17.21 3.92
CA ASN A 79 8.24 16.71 4.88
C ASN A 79 8.13 17.48 6.20
N ARG A 80 7.74 16.80 7.28
CA ARG A 80 7.59 17.39 8.62
C ARG A 80 8.81 17.12 9.52
N GLY A 81 10.02 17.14 8.95
CA GLY A 81 11.25 16.86 9.69
C GLY A 81 12.48 17.52 9.07
N SER A 82 13.64 16.92 9.33
CA SER A 82 14.92 17.30 8.71
C SER A 82 14.86 17.17 7.20
N ALA A 83 15.73 17.91 6.50
CA ALA A 83 15.82 17.79 5.05
C ALA A 83 16.21 16.36 4.65
N ILE A 84 15.50 15.81 3.67
CA ILE A 84 15.73 14.48 3.12
C ILE A 84 16.60 14.64 1.89
N ALA A 85 17.73 13.94 1.84
CA ALA A 85 18.62 13.99 0.69
C ALA A 85 17.96 13.43 -0.58
N GLY A 86 18.58 13.66 -1.74
CA GLY A 86 18.11 13.11 -3.00
C GLY A 86 18.27 11.59 -3.07
N ASN A 87 17.40 10.94 -3.86
CA ASN A 87 17.38 9.50 -4.09
C ASN A 87 17.28 8.65 -2.80
N LYS A 88 16.54 9.15 -1.80
CA LYS A 88 16.29 8.45 -0.53
C LYS A 88 14.96 7.72 -0.55
N LEU A 89 14.91 6.55 0.09
CA LEU A 89 13.68 5.79 0.28
C LEU A 89 12.77 6.50 1.28
N LEU A 90 11.48 6.47 1.00
CA LEU A 90 10.45 7.16 1.76
C LEU A 90 9.32 6.19 2.16
N ILE A 91 8.77 6.44 3.34
CA ILE A 91 7.40 6.06 3.67
C ILE A 91 6.52 7.28 3.42
N LEU A 92 5.46 7.08 2.63
CA LEU A 92 4.48 8.09 2.29
C LEU A 92 3.17 7.73 2.99
N ILE A 93 2.74 8.59 3.92
CA ILE A 93 1.48 8.45 4.64
C ILE A 93 0.56 9.52 4.14
N SER A 94 -0.65 9.14 3.74
CA SER A 94 -1.63 10.16 3.42
C SER A 94 -2.51 10.52 4.62
N ILE A 95 -2.63 11.83 4.85
CA ILE A 95 -3.38 12.46 5.93
C ILE A 95 -4.23 13.56 5.28
N ASP A 96 -5.54 13.52 5.48
CA ASP A 96 -6.50 14.52 4.97
C ASP A 96 -6.32 14.88 3.48
N SER A 97 -6.14 13.87 2.62
CA SER A 97 -5.90 14.04 1.17
C SER A 97 -4.59 14.70 0.79
N ARG A 98 -3.61 14.72 1.69
CA ARG A 98 -2.24 15.16 1.43
C ARG A 98 -1.25 14.05 1.73
N TRP A 99 -0.10 14.04 1.07
CA TRP A 99 0.98 13.10 1.37
C TRP A 99 1.96 13.72 2.36
N CYS A 100 2.36 12.94 3.36
CA CYS A 100 3.48 13.23 4.24
C CYS A 100 4.62 12.26 3.95
N ALA A 101 5.83 12.78 3.75
CA ALA A 101 7.03 12.00 3.47
C ALA A 101 7.89 11.86 4.73
N PHE A 102 8.33 10.63 4.97
CA PHE A 102 9.26 10.28 6.03
C PHE A 102 10.43 9.52 5.41
N GLU A 103 11.66 9.99 5.63
CA GLU A 103 12.84 9.23 5.21
C GLU A 103 12.91 7.92 5.98
N VAL A 104 13.14 6.85 5.23
CA VAL A 104 13.47 5.55 5.81
C VAL A 104 14.97 5.58 6.01
N CYS A 105 15.42 5.98 7.19
CA CYS A 105 16.84 5.88 7.53
C CYS A 105 17.30 4.43 7.41
N PRO A 106 18.47 4.17 6.80
CA PRO A 106 19.25 2.98 7.11
C PRO A 106 19.81 3.03 8.54
#